data_AF-A0A1F8LWT2-F1
#
_entry.id   AF-A0A1F8LWT2-F1
#
_cell.length_a   1.000
_cell.length_b   1.000
_cell.length_c   1.000
_cell.angle_alpha   90.00
_cell.angle_beta   90.00
_cell.angle_gamma   90.00
#
_symmetry.space_group_name_H-M   'P 1'
#
loop_
_entity.id
_entity.type
_entity.pdbx_description
1 polymer ?
#
loop_
_entity_poly.entity_id
_entity_poly.type
_entity_poly.pdbx_seq_one_letter_code
_entity_poly.pdbx_strand_id
1 'polypeptide(L)'
;MPTFSRMPRYDIRNDGAGPYAIFYCDVCGREFRSQPDVVASVKQDLGRTALGGFLRKVPLVGDSVADNVVGEDPRSSYKMTPAQVESAWKQCQVHFRECPTCNRIVCLSDFDTQSGFCQEDSPRTNEISEARGAQAGAAIKGFATAFGLGGALDNVGKAVEAAGRATTQMAQCPKDGTLATPGTKFCPECGTPMTQP
;
A
#
# COMPACT_ATOMS: atom_id res chain seq x y z
N MET A 1 10.12 23.85 5.58
CA MET A 1 9.84 22.50 5.05
C MET A 1 10.42 21.50 6.03
N PRO A 2 9.72 20.40 6.35
CA PRO A 2 10.33 19.31 7.10
C PRO A 2 11.59 18.86 6.35
N THR A 3 12.72 18.84 7.04
CA THR A 3 13.99 18.36 6.50
C THR A 3 13.99 16.85 6.66
N PHE A 4 14.02 16.11 5.55
CA PHE A 4 14.11 14.66 5.55
C PHE A 4 15.58 14.23 5.49
N SER A 5 15.95 13.20 6.25
CA SER A 5 17.31 12.64 6.22
C SER A 5 17.61 11.87 4.93
N ARG A 6 16.58 11.30 4.31
CA ARG A 6 16.65 10.51 3.07
C ARG A 6 15.38 10.65 2.24
N MET A 7 15.39 10.07 1.05
CA MET A 7 14.19 9.87 0.25
C MET A 7 13.56 8.51 0.58
N PRO A 8 12.22 8.38 0.61
CA PRO A 8 11.57 7.09 0.79
C PRO A 8 11.83 6.18 -0.40
N ARG A 9 11.46 4.91 -0.28
CA ARG A 9 11.49 3.97 -1.41
C ARG A 9 10.66 4.54 -2.56
N TYR A 10 11.17 4.42 -3.77
CA TYR A 10 10.48 4.92 -4.96
C TYR A 10 10.72 4.03 -6.17
N ASP A 11 9.75 4.04 -7.08
CA ASP A 11 9.85 3.45 -8.41
C ASP A 11 9.55 4.51 -9.47
N ILE A 12 10.09 4.31 -10.67
CA ILE A 12 9.81 5.15 -11.83
C ILE A 12 8.85 4.39 -12.74
N ARG A 13 7.73 5.03 -13.09
CA ARG A 13 6.74 4.46 -14.02
C ARG A 13 6.41 5.48 -15.10
N ASN A 14 5.80 5.00 -16.18
CA ASN A 14 5.39 5.82 -17.31
C ASN A 14 4.05 5.33 -17.85
N ASP A 15 3.06 6.23 -17.86
CA ASP A 15 1.70 5.95 -18.35
C ASP A 15 1.48 6.54 -19.77
N GLY A 16 2.56 6.85 -20.50
CA GLY A 16 2.53 7.45 -21.83
C GLY A 16 2.52 8.99 -21.85
N ALA A 17 2.45 9.63 -20.68
CA ALA A 17 2.56 11.09 -20.52
C ALA A 17 3.98 11.55 -20.13
N GLY A 18 4.91 10.61 -19.94
CA GLY A 18 6.26 10.87 -19.44
C GLY A 18 6.56 10.09 -18.15
N PRO A 19 7.84 9.87 -17.83
CA PRO A 19 8.25 9.19 -16.61
C PRO A 19 7.91 10.03 -15.38
N TYR A 20 7.39 9.38 -14.35
CA TYR A 20 7.09 9.96 -13.05
C TYR A 20 7.53 9.02 -11.92
N ALA A 21 7.75 9.58 -10.72
CA ALA A 21 8.14 8.82 -9.56
C ALA A 21 6.92 8.48 -8.69
N ILE A 22 6.89 7.27 -8.17
CA ILE A 22 5.96 6.84 -7.12
C ILE A 22 6.78 6.62 -5.85
N PHE A 23 6.42 7.31 -4.78
CA PHE A 23 7.02 7.17 -3.46
C PHE A 23 6.13 6.31 -2.57
N TYR A 24 6.73 5.42 -1.78
CA TYR A 24 6.02 4.48 -0.94
C TYR A 24 6.18 4.82 0.55
N CYS A 25 5.09 4.69 1.31
CA CYS A 25 5.17 4.68 2.77
C CYS A 25 6.00 3.48 3.26
N ASP A 26 6.93 3.69 4.19
CA ASP A 26 7.73 2.61 4.76
C ASP A 26 6.91 1.62 5.62
N VAL A 27 5.74 2.05 6.13
CA VAL A 27 4.84 1.24 7.00
C VAL A 27 3.71 0.59 6.19
N CYS A 28 2.75 1.36 5.67
CA CYS A 28 1.61 0.78 4.94
C CYS A 28 1.86 0.50 3.45
N GLY A 29 2.99 0.92 2.87
CA GLY A 29 3.27 0.75 1.45
C GLY A 29 2.39 1.61 0.51
N ARG A 30 1.60 2.54 1.04
CA ARG A 30 0.74 3.42 0.21
C ARG A 30 1.58 4.23 -0.78
N GLU A 31 1.10 4.26 -2.02
CA GLU A 31 1.73 4.93 -3.16
C GLU A 31 1.36 6.41 -3.21
N PHE A 32 2.35 7.27 -3.43
CA PHE A 32 2.19 8.70 -3.66
C PHE A 32 2.90 9.08 -4.96
N ARG A 33 2.11 9.51 -5.95
CA ARG A 33 2.56 9.76 -7.32
C ARG A 33 2.96 11.23 -7.50
N SER A 34 4.12 11.49 -8.10
CA SER A 34 4.50 12.82 -8.58
C SER A 34 3.84 13.15 -9.91
N GLN A 35 3.68 14.44 -10.22
CA GLN A 35 3.26 14.83 -11.57
C GLN A 35 4.43 14.69 -12.54
N PRO A 36 4.22 14.15 -13.76
CA PRO A 36 5.27 14.13 -14.76
C PRO A 36 5.62 15.57 -15.16
N ASP A 37 6.91 15.86 -15.37
CA ASP A 37 7.37 17.17 -15.82
C ASP A 37 7.03 17.35 -17.31
N VAL A 38 5.80 17.78 -17.57
CA VAL A 38 5.28 18.04 -18.92
C VAL A 38 5.95 19.26 -19.59
N VAL A 39 6.73 20.06 -18.85
CA VAL A 39 7.36 21.27 -19.40
C VAL A 39 8.62 20.91 -20.21
N ALA A 40 9.33 19.85 -19.82
CA ALA A 40 10.50 19.37 -20.58
C ALA A 40 10.11 18.74 -21.92
N SER A 41 9.01 17.99 -21.97
CA SER A 41 8.50 17.36 -23.20
C SER A 41 7.99 18.40 -24.23
N VAL A 42 7.26 19.43 -23.78
CA VAL A 42 6.75 20.49 -24.67
C VAL A 42 7.88 21.32 -25.29
N LYS A 43 8.98 21.57 -24.56
CA LYS A 43 10.14 22.29 -25.11
C LYS A 43 10.87 21.47 -26.19
N GLN A 44 10.95 20.15 -26.04
CA GLN A 44 11.54 19.28 -27.05
C GLN A 44 10.70 19.22 -28.33
N ASP A 45 9.37 19.17 -28.22
CA ASP A 45 8.47 19.12 -29.38
C ASP A 45 8.43 20.45 -30.14
N LEU A 46 8.47 21.58 -29.43
CA LEU A 46 8.50 22.90 -30.07
C LEU A 46 9.86 23.18 -30.75
N GLY A 47 10.97 22.73 -30.16
CA GLY A 47 12.31 22.83 -30.75
C GLY A 47 12.47 21.99 -32.02
N ARG A 48 11.89 20.79 -32.06
CA ARG A 48 11.88 19.94 -33.27
C ARG A 48 10.98 20.48 -34.37
N THR A 49 9.83 21.05 -34.02
CA THR A 49 8.89 21.61 -35.01
C THR A 49 9.42 22.91 -35.63
N ALA A 50 10.15 23.73 -34.87
CA ALA A 50 10.75 24.96 -35.39
C ALA A 50 12.02 24.72 -36.24
N LEU A 51 12.82 23.68 -35.95
CA LEU A 51 13.99 23.33 -36.77
C LEU A 51 13.68 22.41 -37.98
N GLY A 52 12.49 21.81 -38.05
CA GLY A 52 12.13 20.85 -39.10
C GLY A 52 11.89 21.43 -40.51
N GLY A 53 11.73 22.75 -40.63
CA GLY A 53 11.44 23.42 -41.90
C GLY A 53 12.67 23.88 -42.71
N PHE A 54 13.83 24.09 -42.06
CA PHE A 54 14.94 24.83 -42.69
C PHE A 54 16.28 24.07 -42.79
N LEU A 55 16.41 22.88 -42.19
CA LEU A 55 17.72 22.18 -42.11
C LEU A 55 17.71 20.77 -42.75
N ARG A 56 17.03 20.59 -43.88
CA ARG A 56 17.04 19.32 -44.65
C ARG A 56 18.38 18.99 -45.34
N LYS A 57 19.48 19.69 -45.05
CA LYS A 57 20.73 19.54 -45.82
C LYS A 57 22.05 19.92 -45.14
N VAL A 58 22.18 19.80 -43.81
CA VAL A 58 23.48 19.94 -43.15
C VAL A 58 23.77 18.72 -42.28
N PRO A 59 24.75 17.86 -42.64
CA PRO A 59 25.23 16.81 -41.74
C PRO A 59 26.05 17.48 -40.64
N LEU A 60 25.43 17.75 -39.48
CA LEU A 60 26.13 18.28 -38.32
C LEU A 60 26.81 17.11 -37.59
N VAL A 61 28.07 16.90 -37.94
CA VAL A 61 29.02 16.04 -37.23
C VAL A 61 29.31 16.65 -35.85
N GLY A 62 29.13 15.87 -34.77
CA GLY A 62 29.47 16.32 -33.41
C GLY A 62 29.10 15.29 -32.33
N ASP A 63 30.04 14.41 -31.99
CA ASP A 63 29.92 13.31 -31.01
C ASP A 63 29.74 13.73 -29.54
N SER A 64 29.61 15.03 -29.22
CA SER A 64 29.60 15.51 -27.82
C SER A 64 28.23 16.00 -27.32
N VAL A 65 27.19 15.97 -28.16
CA VAL A 65 25.81 16.35 -27.77
C VAL A 65 24.81 15.21 -28.00
N ALA A 66 25.29 13.98 -28.21
CA ALA A 66 24.43 12.85 -28.52
C ALA A 66 23.78 12.19 -27.29
N ASP A 67 24.38 12.27 -26.09
CA ASP A 67 23.87 11.52 -24.92
C ASP A 67 22.56 12.07 -24.33
N ASN A 68 22.17 13.32 -24.64
CA ASN A 68 20.83 13.85 -24.28
C ASN A 68 19.84 13.84 -25.46
N VAL A 69 20.25 13.34 -26.64
CA VAL A 69 19.49 13.43 -27.89
C VAL A 69 19.40 12.08 -28.62
N VAL A 70 19.79 10.97 -27.98
CA VAL A 70 19.23 9.66 -28.33
C VAL A 70 17.79 9.68 -27.82
N GLY A 71 16.87 10.07 -28.70
CA GLY A 71 15.46 10.28 -28.39
C GLY A 71 14.77 8.97 -28.00
N GLU A 72 14.92 8.57 -26.74
CA GLU A 72 13.99 7.63 -26.13
C GLU A 72 12.64 8.35 -26.04
N ASP A 73 11.63 7.80 -26.74
CA ASP A 73 10.28 8.38 -26.76
C ASP A 73 9.83 8.64 -25.31
N PRO A 74 9.41 9.86 -24.94
CA PRO A 74 8.88 10.16 -23.61
C PRO A 74 7.73 9.23 -23.21
N ARG A 75 7.08 8.57 -24.17
CA ARG A 75 6.03 7.57 -23.95
C ARG A 75 6.55 6.20 -23.52
N SER A 76 7.84 5.93 -23.72
CA SER A 76 8.49 4.63 -23.42
C SER A 76 9.70 4.75 -22.50
N SER A 77 10.06 5.96 -22.07
CA SER A 77 11.14 6.15 -21.10
C SER A 77 10.69 5.80 -19.69
N TYR A 78 11.38 4.87 -19.04
CA TYR A 78 11.18 4.51 -17.62
C TYR A 78 12.34 5.02 -16.75
N LYS A 79 13.03 6.05 -17.21
CA LYS A 79 14.23 6.60 -16.58
C LYS A 79 14.00 8.06 -16.23
N MET A 80 14.49 8.47 -15.07
CA MET A 80 14.53 9.87 -14.63
C MET A 80 15.97 10.19 -14.21
N THR A 81 16.42 11.40 -14.53
CA THR A 81 17.69 11.91 -14.00
C THR A 81 17.55 12.15 -12.49
N PRO A 82 18.66 12.12 -11.71
CA PRO A 82 18.61 12.38 -10.27
C PRO A 82 17.94 13.73 -9.91
N ALA A 83 18.15 14.76 -10.74
CA ALA A 83 17.53 16.07 -10.55
C ALA A 83 16.00 16.04 -10.73
N GLN A 84 15.49 15.23 -11.66
CA GLN A 84 14.05 15.04 -11.87
C GLN A 84 13.42 14.24 -10.73
N VAL A 85 14.12 13.25 -10.18
CA VAL A 85 13.61 12.51 -9.01
C VAL A 85 13.53 13.44 -7.80
N GLU A 86 14.52 14.31 -7.60
CA GLU A 86 14.51 15.30 -6.52
C GLU A 86 13.36 16.32 -6.67
N SER A 87 13.05 16.77 -7.89
CA SER A 87 11.91 17.66 -8.12
C SER A 87 10.57 16.96 -7.87
N ALA A 88 10.44 15.70 -8.30
CA ALA A 88 9.30 14.85 -8.00
C ALA A 88 9.11 14.63 -6.50
N TRP A 89 10.21 14.41 -5.77
CA TRP A 89 10.17 14.26 -4.31
C TRP A 89 9.64 15.50 -3.63
N LYS A 90 10.12 16.69 -4.01
CA LYS A 90 9.65 17.98 -3.45
C LYS A 90 8.14 18.18 -3.59
N GLN A 91 7.52 17.67 -4.67
CA GLN A 91 6.06 17.72 -4.84
C GLN A 91 5.35 16.81 -3.82
N CYS A 92 5.90 15.62 -3.56
CA CYS A 92 5.27 14.61 -2.71
C CYS A 92 5.57 14.79 -1.20
N GLN A 93 6.61 15.54 -0.82
CA GLN A 93 7.02 15.76 0.59
C GLN A 93 5.88 16.16 1.52
N VAL A 94 4.87 16.87 1.01
CA VAL A 94 3.70 17.29 1.81
C VAL A 94 2.95 16.12 2.45
N HIS A 95 2.97 14.95 1.79
CA HIS A 95 2.27 13.73 2.22
C HIS A 95 3.05 12.86 3.21
N PHE A 96 4.30 13.22 3.51
CA PHE A 96 5.20 12.41 4.32
C PHE A 96 5.70 13.14 5.56
N ARG A 97 6.05 12.37 6.57
CA ARG A 97 6.79 12.82 7.77
C ARG A 97 7.85 11.77 8.10
N GLU A 98 8.91 12.20 8.75
CA GLU A 98 9.98 11.31 9.22
C GLU A 98 9.81 11.07 10.71
N CYS A 99 9.87 9.80 11.12
CA CYS A 99 9.88 9.44 12.54
C CYS A 99 11.27 9.72 13.13
N PRO A 100 11.40 10.52 14.20
CA PRO A 100 12.71 10.82 14.80
C PRO A 100 13.36 9.62 15.50
N THR A 101 12.60 8.56 15.79
CA THR A 101 13.11 7.35 16.46
C THR A 101 13.72 6.36 15.46
N CYS A 102 12.96 5.96 14.44
CA CYS A 102 13.38 4.94 13.49
C CYS A 102 13.85 5.48 12.13
N ASN A 103 13.78 6.81 11.89
CA ASN A 103 14.11 7.47 10.62
C ASN A 103 13.33 6.92 9.40
N ARG A 104 12.18 6.29 9.63
CA ARG A 104 11.27 5.86 8.57
C ARG A 104 10.46 7.03 8.05
N ILE A 105 10.23 7.03 6.74
CA ILE A 105 9.44 8.05 6.07
C ILE A 105 8.05 7.47 5.85
N VAL A 106 7.10 8.02 6.58
CA VAL A 106 5.74 7.50 6.67
C VAL A 106 4.73 8.51 6.16
N CYS A 107 3.62 8.02 5.64
CA CYS A 107 2.54 8.88 5.18
C CYS A 107 1.81 9.53 6.38
N LEU A 108 1.08 10.61 6.14
CA LEU A 108 0.30 11.30 7.18
C LEU A 108 -0.70 10.38 7.93
N SER A 109 -1.16 9.30 7.30
CA SER A 109 -2.06 8.34 7.95
C SER A 109 -1.36 7.39 8.92
N ASP A 110 -0.05 7.16 8.75
CA ASP A 110 0.78 6.29 9.60
C ASP A 110 1.64 7.09 10.58
N PHE A 111 1.59 8.42 10.48
CA PHE A 111 2.24 9.34 11.39
C PHE A 111 1.25 9.85 12.43
N ASP A 112 1.58 9.69 13.70
CA ASP A 112 0.83 10.28 14.79
C ASP A 112 1.30 11.72 15.01
N THR A 113 0.51 12.68 14.54
CA THR A 113 0.83 14.11 14.67
C THR A 113 0.79 14.61 16.11
N GLN A 114 0.16 13.89 17.04
CA GLN A 114 0.07 14.30 18.44
C GLN A 114 1.35 13.93 19.21
N SER A 115 1.87 12.72 18.98
CA SER A 115 3.12 12.29 19.61
C SER A 115 4.37 12.66 18.80
N GLY A 116 4.23 12.89 17.49
CA GLY A 116 5.35 13.20 16.60
C GLY A 116 6.14 11.96 16.13
N PHE A 117 5.57 10.77 16.29
CA PHE A 117 6.20 9.50 15.91
C PHE A 117 5.36 8.74 14.86
N CYS A 118 5.96 7.74 14.21
CA CYS A 118 5.16 6.79 13.43
C CYS A 118 4.32 5.90 14.36
N GLN A 119 3.30 5.24 13.82
CA GLN A 119 2.41 4.36 14.59
C GLN A 119 3.13 3.17 15.26
N GLU A 120 4.27 2.73 14.73
CA GLU A 120 5.04 1.64 15.36
C GLU A 120 5.80 2.11 16.61
N ASP A 121 6.29 3.35 16.62
CA ASP A 121 7.09 3.91 17.71
C ASP A 121 6.29 4.85 18.64
N SER A 122 5.00 5.07 18.36
CA SER A 122 4.18 5.98 19.16
C SER A 122 3.99 5.42 20.57
N PRO A 123 4.22 6.20 21.64
CA PRO A 123 3.91 5.78 23.00
C PRO A 123 2.39 5.58 23.22
N ARG A 124 1.56 5.95 22.24
CA ARG A 124 0.09 5.84 22.27
C ARG A 124 -0.47 4.72 21.41
N THR A 125 0.35 3.77 20.97
CA THR A 125 -0.09 2.66 20.10
C THR A 125 -1.27 1.87 20.66
N ASN A 126 -1.36 1.72 21.99
CA ASN A 126 -2.48 1.05 22.65
C ASN A 126 -3.81 1.80 22.45
N GLU A 127 -3.82 3.12 22.62
CA GLU A 127 -5.02 3.95 22.44
C GLU A 127 -5.44 4.05 20.96
N ILE A 128 -4.46 4.12 20.05
CA ILE A 128 -4.72 4.12 18.59
C ILE A 128 -5.33 2.77 18.16
N SER A 129 -4.83 1.67 18.71
CA SER A 129 -5.34 0.32 18.44
C SER A 129 -6.76 0.14 19.00
N GLU A 130 -7.03 0.65 20.20
CA GLU A 130 -8.37 0.64 20.79
C GLU A 130 -9.34 1.51 19.99
N ALA A 131 -8.94 2.72 19.58
CA ALA A 131 -9.76 3.60 18.75
C ALA A 131 -10.07 2.98 17.38
N ARG A 132 -9.08 2.35 16.71
CA ARG A 132 -9.31 1.59 15.47
C ARG A 132 -10.20 0.38 15.70
N GLY A 133 -10.01 -0.36 16.79
CA GLY A 133 -10.84 -1.50 17.16
C GLY A 133 -12.30 -1.10 17.43
N ALA A 134 -12.51 0.03 18.12
CA ALA A 134 -13.82 0.59 18.36
C ALA A 134 -14.49 1.06 17.07
N GLN A 135 -13.76 1.71 16.15
CA GLN A 135 -14.29 2.12 14.85
C GLN A 135 -14.60 0.94 13.93
N ALA A 136 -13.70 -0.04 13.84
CA ALA A 136 -13.94 -1.27 13.08
C ALA A 136 -15.12 -2.05 13.66
N GLY A 137 -15.18 -2.19 14.98
CA GLY A 137 -16.30 -2.81 15.68
C GLY A 137 -17.62 -2.07 15.51
N ALA A 138 -17.61 -0.73 15.52
CA ALA A 138 -18.78 0.10 15.27
C ALA A 138 -19.23 0.01 13.81
N ALA A 139 -18.31 -0.06 12.84
CA ALA A 139 -18.64 -0.27 11.44
C ALA A 139 -19.25 -1.67 11.21
N ILE A 140 -18.72 -2.72 11.86
CA ILE A 140 -19.29 -4.07 11.81
C ILE A 140 -20.68 -4.10 12.46
N LYS A 141 -20.84 -3.47 13.63
CA LYS A 141 -22.15 -3.34 14.29
C LYS A 141 -23.14 -2.56 13.42
N GLY A 142 -22.71 -1.46 12.82
CA GLY A 142 -23.52 -0.60 11.93
C GLY A 142 -23.91 -1.31 10.63
N PHE A 143 -23.02 -2.13 10.07
CA PHE A 143 -23.32 -2.98 8.92
C PHE A 143 -24.28 -4.10 9.31
N ALA A 144 -24.10 -4.74 10.46
CA ALA A 144 -25.01 -5.78 10.95
C ALA A 144 -26.42 -5.23 11.26
N THR A 145 -26.54 -4.01 11.79
CA THR A 145 -27.86 -3.36 11.96
C THR A 145 -28.46 -2.91 10.64
N ALA A 146 -27.66 -2.42 9.68
CA ALA A 146 -28.13 -2.03 8.35
C ALA A 146 -28.61 -3.23 7.50
N PHE A 147 -28.00 -4.41 7.67
CA PHE A 147 -28.39 -5.64 6.97
C PHE A 147 -29.39 -6.51 7.76
N GLY A 148 -30.03 -5.98 8.80
CA GLY A 148 -31.12 -6.68 9.51
C GLY A 148 -30.69 -7.83 10.44
N LEU A 149 -29.39 -7.95 10.74
CA LEU A 149 -28.84 -8.91 11.72
C LEU A 149 -28.86 -8.37 13.17
N GLY A 150 -29.43 -7.18 13.39
CA GLY A 150 -29.46 -6.49 14.69
C GLY A 150 -30.18 -7.24 15.83
N GLY A 151 -31.02 -8.24 15.52
CA GLY A 151 -31.71 -9.07 16.52
C GLY A 151 -30.93 -10.32 16.98
N ALA A 152 -29.80 -10.65 16.35
CA ALA A 152 -29.05 -11.87 16.67
C ALA A 152 -27.96 -11.67 17.75
N LEU A 153 -27.63 -10.42 18.10
CA LEU A 153 -26.55 -10.13 19.04
C LEU A 153 -26.90 -10.40 20.51
N ASP A 154 -28.16 -10.22 20.91
CA ASP A 154 -28.60 -10.54 22.29
C ASP A 154 -28.46 -12.03 22.62
N ASN A 155 -28.39 -12.89 21.59
CA ASN A 155 -28.18 -14.33 21.73
C ASN A 155 -26.71 -14.74 21.69
N VAL A 156 -25.75 -13.84 21.41
CA VAL A 156 -24.32 -14.20 21.31
C VAL A 156 -23.74 -14.58 22.67
N GLY A 157 -24.17 -13.94 23.77
CA GLY A 157 -23.77 -14.35 25.12
C GLY A 157 -24.17 -15.79 25.45
N LYS A 158 -25.32 -16.25 24.95
CA LYS A 158 -25.80 -17.64 25.08
C LYS A 158 -25.19 -18.57 24.02
N ALA A 159 -24.86 -18.06 22.84
CA ALA A 159 -24.23 -18.82 21.77
C ALA A 159 -22.76 -19.15 22.05
N VAL A 160 -22.03 -18.30 22.78
CA VAL A 160 -20.66 -18.61 23.24
C VAL A 160 -20.68 -19.71 24.32
N GLU A 161 -21.68 -19.71 25.20
CA GLU A 161 -21.86 -20.78 26.19
C GLU A 161 -22.36 -22.10 25.56
N ALA A 162 -23.18 -22.01 24.50
CA ALA A 162 -23.61 -23.16 23.72
C ALA A 162 -22.49 -23.70 22.80
N ALA A 163 -21.64 -22.84 22.24
CA ALA A 163 -20.48 -23.24 21.45
C ALA A 163 -19.38 -23.88 22.32
N GLY A 164 -19.22 -23.41 23.56
CA GLY A 164 -18.34 -24.05 24.55
C GLY A 164 -18.83 -25.42 25.02
N ARG A 165 -20.14 -25.70 24.94
CA ARG A 165 -20.71 -27.04 25.18
C ARG A 165 -20.78 -27.90 23.91
N ALA A 166 -20.86 -27.28 22.73
CA ALA A 166 -20.86 -27.98 21.45
C ALA A 166 -19.51 -28.63 21.14
N THR A 167 -18.40 -28.00 21.52
CA THR A 167 -17.05 -28.60 21.42
C THR A 167 -16.86 -29.82 22.31
N THR A 168 -17.65 -29.97 23.39
CA THR A 168 -17.61 -31.16 24.27
C THR A 168 -18.36 -32.36 23.68
N GLN A 169 -19.14 -32.18 22.61
CA GLN A 169 -19.89 -33.26 21.95
C GLN A 169 -19.41 -33.58 20.54
N MET A 170 -18.27 -33.04 20.10
CA MET A 170 -17.71 -33.34 18.78
C MET A 170 -16.84 -34.59 18.84
N ALA A 171 -17.01 -35.48 17.86
CA ALA A 171 -16.12 -36.63 17.70
C ALA A 171 -14.76 -36.12 17.19
N GLN A 172 -13.67 -36.56 17.82
CA GLN A 172 -12.32 -36.16 17.46
C GLN A 172 -11.57 -37.33 16.84
N CYS A 173 -10.91 -37.08 15.71
CA CYS A 173 -10.05 -38.07 15.09
C CYS A 173 -8.70 -38.16 15.85
N PRO A 174 -8.31 -39.35 16.32
CA PRO A 174 -7.04 -39.53 17.03
C PRO A 174 -5.80 -39.42 16.14
N LYS A 175 -5.96 -39.44 14.80
CA LYS A 175 -4.84 -39.46 13.85
C LYS A 175 -4.50 -38.08 13.30
N ASP A 176 -5.50 -37.27 12.97
CA ASP A 176 -5.33 -35.95 12.33
C ASP A 176 -5.96 -34.80 13.12
N GLY A 177 -6.63 -35.08 14.23
CA GLY A 177 -7.24 -34.08 15.10
C GLY A 177 -8.50 -33.43 14.53
N THR A 178 -9.02 -33.93 13.40
CA THR A 178 -10.24 -33.40 12.79
C THR A 178 -11.43 -33.54 13.73
N LEU A 179 -12.22 -32.47 13.84
CA LEU A 179 -13.44 -32.43 14.63
C LEU A 179 -14.64 -32.64 13.71
N ALA A 180 -15.46 -33.63 14.01
CA ALA A 180 -16.67 -33.93 13.25
C ALA A 180 -17.89 -33.98 14.18
N THR A 181 -19.07 -33.87 13.57
CA THR A 181 -20.35 -33.95 14.25
C THR A 181 -20.51 -35.31 14.96
N PRO A 182 -21.12 -35.37 16.16
CA PRO A 182 -21.36 -36.64 16.85
C PRO A 182 -22.13 -37.63 15.97
N GLY A 183 -21.69 -38.89 15.97
CA GLY A 183 -22.26 -39.98 15.16
C GLY A 183 -21.49 -40.33 13.89
N THR A 184 -20.49 -39.55 13.48
CA THR A 184 -19.59 -39.92 12.37
C THR A 184 -18.72 -41.11 12.79
N LYS A 185 -18.81 -42.23 12.07
CA LYS A 185 -18.03 -43.45 12.37
C LYS A 185 -16.59 -43.38 11.87
N PHE A 186 -16.35 -42.68 10.75
CA PHE A 186 -15.06 -42.59 10.09
C PHE A 186 -14.73 -41.13 9.79
N CYS A 187 -13.44 -40.78 9.92
CA CYS A 187 -12.94 -39.47 9.56
C CYS A 187 -13.05 -39.25 8.04
N PRO A 188 -13.60 -38.11 7.58
CA PRO A 188 -13.70 -37.81 6.15
C PRO A 188 -12.33 -37.57 5.48
N GLU A 189 -11.32 -37.16 6.25
CA GLU A 189 -10.00 -36.81 5.72
C GLU A 189 -9.05 -38.01 5.66
N CYS A 190 -9.04 -38.85 6.70
CA CYS A 190 -8.07 -39.94 6.81
C CYS A 190 -8.68 -41.35 6.92
N GLY A 191 -10.01 -41.47 6.96
CA GLY A 191 -10.72 -42.75 7.01
C GLY A 191 -10.60 -43.53 8.33
N THR A 192 -9.84 -43.03 9.31
CA THR A 192 -9.67 -43.68 10.62
C THR A 192 -10.99 -43.62 11.41
N PRO A 193 -11.34 -44.66 12.21
CA PRO A 193 -12.51 -44.60 13.08
C PRO A 193 -12.37 -43.44 14.06
N MET A 194 -13.43 -42.65 14.14
CA MET A 194 -13.47 -41.47 15.02
C MET A 194 -13.68 -41.91 16.46
N THR A 195 -13.00 -41.25 17.39
CA THR A 195 -13.28 -41.40 18.83
C THR A 195 -14.47 -40.51 19.15
N GLN A 196 -15.61 -41.11 19.46
CA GLN A 196 -16.79 -40.38 19.90
C GLN A 196 -16.63 -39.97 21.38
N PRO A 197 -17.17 -38.81 21.80
CA PRO A 197 -17.30 -38.47 23.22
C PRO A 197 -18.25 -39.43 23.95
#